data_AF-A0A4V1SCH0-F1
#
_entry.id   AF-A0A4V1SCH0-F1
#
_cell.length_a   1.000
_cell.length_b   1.000
_cell.length_c   1.000
_cell.angle_alpha   90.00
_cell.angle_beta   90.00
_cell.angle_gamma   90.00
#
_symmetry.space_group_name_H-M   'P 1'
#
loop_
_entity.id
_entity.type
_entity.pdbx_description
1 polymer ?
#
loop_
_entity_poly.entity_id
_entity_poly.type
_entity_poly.pdbx_seq_one_letter_code
_entity_poly.pdbx_strand_id
1 'polypeptide(L)' 'MAYAFAEPTNKELVDLIDSKFREFREGSIVKGTILEIRPQVVLVDIGYKSEGAIPSNEFEDEE' A
#
# COMPACT_ATOMS: atom_id res chain seq x y z
N MET A 1 -7.25 10.57 -32.02
CA MET A 1 -6.29 11.42 -31.27
C MET A 1 -5.73 10.58 -30.14
N ALA A 2 -4.55 9.99 -30.35
CA ALA A 2 -3.83 9.27 -29.31
C ALA A 2 -2.99 10.29 -28.54
N TYR A 3 -3.25 10.46 -27.24
CA TYR A 3 -2.35 11.20 -26.37
C TYR A 3 -1.03 10.43 -26.29
N ALA A 4 -0.01 10.91 -27.01
CA ALA A 4 1.35 10.49 -26.77
C ALA A 4 1.72 10.95 -25.37
N PHE A 5 1.97 10.00 -24.47
CA PHE A 5 2.60 10.25 -23.19
C PHE A 5 3.93 10.96 -23.48
N ALA A 6 3.99 12.25 -23.17
CA ALA A 6 5.19 13.05 -23.34
C ALA A 6 6.34 12.39 -22.57
N GLU A 7 7.44 12.10 -23.27
CA GLU A 7 8.66 11.60 -22.65
C GLU A 7 9.06 12.57 -21.54
N PRO A 8 9.10 12.15 -20.26
CA PRO A 8 9.48 13.05 -19.19
C PRO A 8 10.94 13.45 -19.40
N THR A 9 11.16 14.69 -19.81
CA THR A 9 12.46 15.28 -20.21
C THR A 9 13.50 15.27 -19.08
N ASN A 10 13.11 14.94 -17.85
CA ASN A 10 14.00 14.97 -16.69
C ASN A 10 14.20 13.56 -16.11
N LYS A 11 15.31 12.92 -16.51
CA LYS A 11 15.73 11.59 -16.07
C LYS A 11 15.77 11.44 -14.53
N GLU A 12 16.14 12.50 -13.83
CA GLU A 12 16.18 12.56 -12.36
C GLU A 12 14.79 12.37 -11.74
N LEU A 13 13.74 12.90 -12.36
CA LEU A 13 12.37 12.74 -11.87
C LEU A 13 11.86 11.32 -12.11
N VAL A 14 12.26 10.69 -13.22
CA VAL A 14 11.91 9.30 -13.53
C VAL A 14 12.51 8.35 -12.51
N ASP A 15 13.78 8.56 -12.14
CA ASP A 15 14.49 7.72 -11.16
C ASP A 15 13.89 7.85 -9.75
N LEU A 16 13.49 9.08 -9.36
CA LEU A 16 12.76 9.37 -8.13
C LEU A 16 11.37 8.74 -8.08
N ILE A 17 10.68 8.69 -9.21
CA ILE A 17 9.38 8.01 -9.35
C ILE A 17 9.60 6.50 -9.21
N ASP A 18 10.44 5.90 -10.05
CA ASP A 18 10.71 4.45 -10.05
C ASP A 18 11.14 3.94 -8.66
N SER A 19 12.06 4.64 -8.01
CA SER A 19 12.53 4.30 -6.65
C SER A 19 11.45 4.40 -5.57
N LYS A 20 10.39 5.19 -5.78
CA LYS A 20 9.28 5.37 -4.83
C LYS A 20 8.09 4.45 -5.12
N PHE A 21 7.95 3.97 -6.34
CA PHE A 21 6.96 2.96 -6.70
C PHE A 21 7.44 1.59 -6.22
N ARG A 22 7.33 1.35 -4.91
CA ARG A 22 7.35 -0.01 -4.38
C ARG A 22 6.19 -0.76 -5.01
N GLU A 23 6.49 -1.63 -5.98
CA GLU A 23 5.53 -2.59 -6.51
C GLU A 23 5.11 -3.54 -5.39
N PHE A 24 4.06 -3.20 -4.65
CA PHE A 24 3.41 -4.13 -3.74
C PHE A 24 2.74 -5.20 -4.59
N ARG A 25 3.40 -6.34 -4.76
CA ARG A 25 2.84 -7.50 -5.45
C ARG A 25 1.84 -8.18 -4.51
N GLU A 26 0.73 -8.66 -5.05
CA GLU A 26 -0.23 -9.50 -4.31
C GLU A 26 0.52 -10.67 -3.65
N GLY A 27 0.29 -10.88 -2.34
CA GLY A 27 1.00 -11.88 -1.54
C GLY A 27 2.33 -11.43 -0.95
N SER A 28 2.74 -10.16 -1.13
CA SER A 28 3.92 -9.61 -0.44
C SER A 28 3.61 -9.29 1.02
N ILE A 29 4.49 -9.69 1.93
CA ILE A 29 4.37 -9.33 3.35
C ILE A 29 4.82 -7.88 3.54
N VAL A 30 3.93 -7.06 4.10
CA VAL A 30 4.18 -5.64 4.37
C VAL A 30 4.15 -5.35 5.86
N LYS A 31 4.90 -4.32 6.28
CA LYS A 31 4.82 -3.83 7.65
C LYS A 31 3.71 -2.79 7.73
N GLY A 32 2.70 -3.04 8.57
CA GLY A 32 1.64 -2.09 8.88
C GLY A 32 1.70 -1.60 10.32
N THR A 33 1.05 -0.47 10.58
CA THR A 33 0.84 0.11 11.91
C THR A 33 -0.66 0.09 12.23
N ILE A 34 -1.02 -0.39 13.41
CA ILE A 34 -2.41 -0.38 13.87
C ILE A 34 -2.79 1.05 14.22
N LEU A 35 -3.83 1.57 13.56
CA LEU A 35 -4.37 2.90 13.85
C LEU A 35 -5.47 2.83 14.91
N GLU A 36 -6.41 1.91 14.75
CA GLU A 36 -7.57 1.78 15.64
C GLU A 36 -8.06 0.32 15.70
N ILE A 37 -8.47 -0.11 16.89
CA ILE A 37 -9.04 -1.43 17.13
C ILE A 37 -10.53 -1.24 17.45
N ARG A 38 -11.40 -1.77 16.60
CA ARG A 38 -12.86 -1.83 16.85
C ARG A 38 -13.26 -3.26 17.18
N PRO A 39 -14.46 -3.47 17.77
CA PRO A 39 -14.91 -4.82 18.15
C PRO A 39 -15.01 -5.81 16.99
N GLN A 40 -15.26 -5.32 15.76
CA GLN A 40 -15.42 -6.16 14.57
C GLN A 40 -14.27 -6.05 13.57
N VAL A 41 -13.53 -4.95 13.58
CA VAL A 41 -12.50 -4.65 12.57
C VAL A 41 -11.33 -3.91 13.20
N VAL A 42 -10.13 -4.21 12.75
CA VAL A 42 -8.90 -3.51 13.08
C VAL A 42 -8.44 -2.75 11.85
N LEU A 43 -8.23 -1.44 12.03
CA LEU A 43 -7.72 -0.55 10.99
C LEU A 43 -6.19 -0.55 11.05
N VAL A 44 -5.56 -0.90 9.93
CA VAL A 44 -4.11 -1.00 9.78
C VAL A 44 -3.67 -0.12 8.61
N ASP A 45 -2.75 0.80 8.86
CA ASP A 45 -2.09 1.57 7.82
C ASP A 45 -0.79 0.88 7.39
N ILE A 46 -0.59 0.71 6.09
CA ILE A 46 0.63 0.14 5.51
C ILE A 46 1.48 1.20 4.79
N GLY A 47 1.17 2.49 4.99
CA GLY A 47 1.87 3.61 4.35
C GLY A 47 1.58 3.74 2.86
N TYR A 48 0.37 3.37 2.44
CA TYR A 48 -0.09 3.48 1.05
C TYR A 48 -1.37 4.32 0.93
N LYS A 49 -2.03 4.31 -0.24
CA LYS A 49 -3.19 5.16 -0.52
C LYS A 49 -4.46 4.78 0.27
N SER A 50 -4.53 3.58 0.83
CA SER A 50 -5.72 3.07 1.50
C SER A 50 -5.35 2.29 2.75
N GLU A 51 -6.12 2.49 3.81
CA GLU A 51 -6.04 1.74 5.05
C GLU A 51 -6.61 0.33 4.84
N GLY A 52 -5.96 -0.68 5.42
CA GLY A 52 -6.46 -2.05 5.48
C GLY A 52 -7.41 -2.22 6.66
N ALA A 53 -8.57 -2.82 6.41
CA ALA A 53 -9.48 -3.26 7.47
C ALA A 53 -9.40 -4.79 7.58
N ILE A 54 -8.92 -5.29 8.71
CA ILE A 54 -8.81 -6.71 8.99
C ILE A 54 -9.86 -7.05 10.04
N PRO A 55 -10.75 -8.03 9.83
CA PRO A 55 -11.75 -8.38 10.82
C PRO A 55 -11.09 -8.95 12.09
N SER A 56 -11.65 -8.64 13.25
CA SER A 56 -11.03 -8.93 14.55
C SER A 56 -10.79 -10.42 14.80
N ASN A 57 -11.58 -11.28 14.17
CA ASN A 57 -11.45 -12.74 14.22
C ASN A 57 -10.17 -13.27 13.55
N GLU A 58 -9.56 -12.54 12.61
CA GLU A 58 -8.28 -12.93 11.99
C GLU A 58 -7.08 -12.67 12.93
N PHE A 59 -7.32 -12.00 14.06
CA PHE A 59 -6.32 -11.81 15.12
C PHE A 59 -6.53 -12.74 16.31
N GLU A 60 -7.59 -13.55 16.30
CA GLU A 60 -7.77 -14.60 17.29
C GLU A 60 -6.85 -15.76 16.90
N ASP A 61 -5.95 -16.16 17.80
CA ASP A 61 -5.09 -17.32 17.58
C ASP A 61 -5.94 -18.56 17.27
N GLU A 62 -5.59 -19.30 16.21
CA GLU A 62 -6.12 -20.63 15.96
C GLU A 62 -5.64 -21.57 17.08
N GLU A 63 -6.39 -21.63 18.18
CA GLU A 63 -6.25 -22.69 19.19
C GLU A 63 -6.88 -24.02 18.72
#